data_AF-A0A0N1IAG4-F1
#
_entry.id   AF-A0A0N1IAG4-F1
#
_cell.length_a   1.000
_cell.length_b   1.000
_cell.length_c   1.000
_cell.angle_alpha   90.00
_cell.angle_beta   90.00
_cell.angle_gamma   90.00
#
_symmetry.space_group_name_H-M   'P 1'
#
loop_
_entity.id
_entity.type
_entity.pdbx_description
1 polymer ?
#
loop_
_entity_poly.entity_id
_entity_poly.type
_entity_poly.pdbx_seq_one_letter_code
_entity_poly.pdbx_strand_id
1 'polypeptide(L)'
;MMTSVNRFDEGRIGKEKTLFVHLLRRLNRGLWAEITSPFRRLEQNEITEVGAGAFVAIKVVARIDLSNNKIVKIAADAFNGLTRLTSLGLTSLKSLHLDGNHLKCIDDKALEHMKSLEVLTLNSNNLTYLSLEPASVARLHTLRLTDNPVVCDCRVARLLVALRSSAFVGVGARCQAPATLRGALLTDLEDSDLICSGEI
;
A
#
# COMPACT_ATOMS: atom_id res chain seq x y z
N MET A 1 26.33 17.73 -5.48
CA MET A 1 26.79 16.33 -5.60
C MET A 1 25.83 15.45 -4.82
N MET A 2 24.99 14.70 -5.53
CA MET A 2 24.00 13.78 -4.95
C MET A 2 24.69 12.46 -4.60
N THR A 3 24.82 12.13 -3.31
CA THR A 3 25.33 10.84 -2.87
C THR A 3 24.21 9.80 -2.87
N SER A 4 24.16 9.00 -3.93
CA SER A 4 23.37 7.77 -3.99
C SER A 4 23.95 6.74 -3.01
N VAL A 5 23.19 6.33 -2.00
CA VAL A 5 23.59 5.24 -1.10
C VAL A 5 22.72 4.02 -1.41
N ASN A 6 23.25 3.15 -2.27
CA ASN A 6 22.69 1.85 -2.61
C ASN A 6 23.52 0.76 -1.92
N ARG A 7 23.03 0.20 -0.81
CA ARG A 7 23.19 -1.23 -0.46
C ARG A 7 22.65 -1.55 0.92
N PHE A 8 21.93 -2.67 1.01
CA PHE A 8 21.51 -3.32 2.25
C PHE A 8 21.84 -4.80 2.12
N ASP A 9 22.35 -5.43 3.18
CA ASP A 9 22.70 -6.85 3.26
C ASP A 9 22.33 -7.38 4.66
N GLU A 10 21.76 -8.57 4.75
CA GLU A 10 21.14 -9.12 5.97
C GLU A 10 21.90 -10.33 6.50
N GLY A 11 22.67 -10.09 7.56
CA GLY A 11 23.31 -11.16 8.32
C GLY A 11 23.94 -10.63 9.58
N ARG A 12 23.14 -10.48 10.65
CA ARG A 12 23.54 -10.10 12.02
C ARG A 12 24.30 -8.77 12.18
N ILE A 13 23.60 -7.80 12.75
CA ILE A 13 24.03 -6.96 13.90
C ILE A 13 25.55 -6.78 14.04
N GLY A 14 26.07 -5.73 13.42
CA GLY A 14 27.30 -5.06 13.83
C GLY A 14 26.99 -3.57 13.87
N LYS A 15 27.13 -2.94 15.04
CA LYS A 15 26.70 -1.57 15.38
C LYS A 15 27.28 -0.44 14.50
N GLU A 16 28.00 -0.75 13.42
CA GLU A 16 28.65 0.20 12.50
C GLU A 16 28.19 0.09 11.03
N LYS A 17 27.23 -0.80 10.71
CA LYS A 17 26.62 -0.89 9.35
C LYS A 17 25.11 -0.65 9.34
N THR A 18 24.56 -0.01 10.37
CA THR A 18 23.23 0.62 10.31
C THR A 18 23.35 1.87 9.44
N LEU A 19 23.43 1.71 8.12
CA LEU A 19 23.28 2.84 7.22
C LEU A 19 21.86 3.38 7.38
N PHE A 20 21.79 4.64 7.76
CA PHE A 20 20.64 5.32 8.33
C PHE A 20 19.32 5.15 7.54
N VAL A 21 18.55 4.09 7.81
CA VAL A 21 17.15 4.01 7.36
C VAL A 21 16.37 5.22 7.86
N HIS A 22 16.69 5.71 9.07
CA HIS A 22 16.17 6.95 9.63
C HIS A 22 16.54 8.22 8.84
N LEU A 23 17.59 8.23 8.00
CA LEU A 23 17.91 9.37 7.12
C LEU A 23 17.31 9.22 5.71
N LEU A 24 16.84 8.03 5.33
CA LEU A 24 16.24 7.81 4.02
C LEU A 24 14.81 8.34 4.01
N ARG A 25 14.65 9.57 3.49
CA ARG A 25 13.32 10.14 3.26
C ARG A 25 12.61 9.54 2.04
N ARG A 26 13.32 8.85 1.15
CA ARG A 26 12.75 8.31 -0.10
C ARG A 26 13.31 6.93 -0.42
N LEU A 27 12.42 6.02 -0.84
CA LEU A 27 12.82 4.70 -1.37
C LEU A 27 12.93 4.76 -2.89
N ASN A 28 14.11 4.40 -3.42
CA ASN A 28 14.42 4.49 -4.85
C ASN A 28 15.00 3.18 -5.38
N ARG A 29 15.16 3.10 -6.71
CA ARG A 29 15.72 1.94 -7.40
C ARG A 29 17.14 1.61 -6.92
N GLY A 30 17.40 0.32 -6.71
CA GLY A 30 18.75 -0.21 -6.43
C GLY A 30 19.06 -0.45 -4.95
N LEU A 31 18.17 -0.05 -4.03
CA LEU A 31 18.38 -0.23 -2.59
C LEU A 31 18.53 -1.70 -2.19
N TRP A 32 17.81 -2.61 -2.86
CA TRP A 32 17.59 -3.97 -2.37
C TRP A 32 18.48 -5.06 -2.97
N ALA A 33 19.49 -4.69 -3.78
CA ALA A 33 20.21 -5.64 -4.64
C ALA A 33 20.89 -6.81 -3.88
N GLU A 34 21.32 -6.56 -2.64
CA GLU A 34 22.01 -7.53 -1.79
C GLU A 34 21.12 -8.04 -0.62
N ILE A 35 19.86 -7.58 -0.51
CA ILE A 35 18.95 -8.08 0.54
C ILE A 35 18.33 -9.40 0.13
N THR A 36 18.48 -10.42 0.97
CA THR A 36 17.98 -11.78 0.73
C THR A 36 16.84 -12.22 1.65
N SER A 37 16.50 -11.50 2.73
CA SER A 37 15.29 -11.80 3.50
C SER A 37 14.05 -11.57 2.65
N PRO A 38 12.97 -12.33 2.89
CA PRO A 38 11.66 -12.02 2.33
C PRO A 38 10.94 -10.86 3.05
N PHE A 39 11.47 -10.35 4.16
CA PHE A 39 10.85 -9.28 4.95
C PHE A 39 11.57 -7.95 4.71
N ARG A 40 10.82 -6.87 4.46
CA ARG A 40 11.34 -5.49 4.48
C ARG A 40 10.70 -4.78 5.67
N ARG A 41 11.50 -4.52 6.70
CA ARG A 41 11.10 -3.84 7.93
C ARG A 41 11.57 -2.39 7.88
N LEU A 42 10.65 -1.48 7.56
CA LEU A 42 10.90 -0.06 7.37
C LEU A 42 9.92 0.77 8.22
N GLU A 43 9.24 0.13 9.17
CA GLU A 43 8.34 0.78 10.10
C GLU A 43 9.06 1.81 10.98
N GLN A 44 8.33 2.84 11.45
CA GLN A 44 8.84 3.84 12.40
C GLN A 44 10.08 4.60 11.88
N ASN A 45 10.02 5.03 10.63
CA ASN A 45 11.05 5.86 9.99
C ASN A 45 10.47 7.20 9.52
N GLU A 46 11.29 7.96 8.81
CA GLU A 46 10.99 9.30 8.31
C GLU A 46 10.77 9.30 6.78
N ILE A 47 10.31 8.17 6.23
CA ILE A 47 10.10 8.00 4.78
C ILE A 47 8.89 8.84 4.36
N THR A 48 9.06 9.70 3.37
CA THR A 48 8.00 10.56 2.84
C THR A 48 7.45 10.09 1.50
N GLU A 49 8.22 9.31 0.74
CA GLU A 49 7.83 8.86 -0.60
C GLU A 49 8.39 7.48 -0.95
N VAL A 50 7.57 6.69 -1.65
CA VAL A 50 8.00 5.46 -2.34
C VAL A 50 8.10 5.77 -3.83
N GLY A 51 9.33 5.85 -4.33
CA GLY A 51 9.63 6.26 -5.70
C GLY A 51 9.39 5.17 -6.74
N ALA A 52 9.46 5.59 -8.00
CA ALA A 52 9.31 4.73 -9.17
C ALA A 52 10.31 3.56 -9.13
N GLY A 53 9.81 2.34 -9.34
CA GLY A 53 10.63 1.14 -9.34
C GLY A 53 11.44 0.91 -8.05
N ALA A 54 10.99 1.44 -6.91
CA ALA A 54 11.66 1.29 -5.62
C ALA A 54 12.03 -0.17 -5.35
N PHE A 55 11.19 -1.12 -5.74
CA PHE A 55 11.37 -2.55 -5.47
C PHE A 55 11.91 -3.38 -6.66
N VAL A 56 12.41 -2.75 -7.73
CA VAL A 56 12.91 -3.45 -8.95
C VAL A 56 14.07 -4.40 -8.68
N ALA A 57 14.94 -4.10 -7.71
CA ALA A 57 16.12 -4.91 -7.40
C ALA A 57 15.84 -6.03 -6.38
N ILE A 58 14.60 -6.15 -5.88
CA ILE A 58 14.23 -7.22 -4.95
C ILE A 58 14.23 -8.56 -5.70
N LYS A 59 14.89 -9.56 -5.13
CA LYS A 59 14.88 -10.94 -5.63
C LYS A 59 13.88 -11.84 -4.91
N VAL A 60 13.55 -11.49 -3.67
CA VAL A 60 12.64 -12.23 -2.81
C VAL A 60 11.93 -11.27 -1.87
N VAL A 61 10.60 -11.38 -1.80
CA VAL A 61 9.79 -10.63 -0.84
C VAL A 61 8.48 -11.35 -0.56
N ALA A 62 8.07 -11.34 0.70
CA ALA A 62 6.77 -11.79 1.18
C ALA A 62 6.05 -10.69 1.97
N ARG A 63 6.79 -9.81 2.65
CA ARG A 63 6.22 -8.71 3.44
C ARG A 63 7.03 -7.44 3.33
N ILE A 64 6.33 -6.32 3.18
CA ILE A 64 6.87 -4.97 3.28
C ILE A 64 6.08 -4.25 4.37
N ASP A 65 6.79 -3.77 5.39
CA ASP A 65 6.24 -2.97 6.47
C ASP A 65 6.77 -1.54 6.38
N LEU A 66 5.89 -0.61 6.03
CA LEU A 66 6.15 0.83 5.90
C LEU A 66 5.28 1.62 6.90
N SER A 67 4.74 0.95 7.91
CA SER A 67 3.85 1.58 8.88
C SER A 67 4.56 2.67 9.69
N ASN A 68 3.82 3.66 10.19
CA ASN A 68 4.34 4.74 11.03
C ASN A 68 5.51 5.49 10.37
N ASN A 69 5.29 5.95 9.14
CA ASN A 69 6.21 6.81 8.40
C ASN A 69 5.49 8.14 8.06
N LYS A 70 6.03 8.94 7.15
CA LYS A 70 5.45 10.21 6.69
C LYS A 70 5.06 10.14 5.22
N ILE A 71 4.71 8.95 4.72
CA ILE A 71 4.53 8.71 3.30
C ILE A 71 3.30 9.47 2.82
N VAL A 72 3.50 10.41 1.90
CA VAL A 72 2.44 11.16 1.24
C VAL A 72 2.13 10.65 -0.16
N LYS A 73 3.08 9.93 -0.78
CA LYS A 73 2.99 9.48 -2.17
C LYS A 73 3.68 8.15 -2.39
N ILE A 74 3.01 7.27 -3.13
CA ILE A 74 3.57 6.05 -3.72
C ILE A 74 3.47 6.23 -5.24
N ALA A 75 4.58 6.04 -5.95
CA ALA A 75 4.58 6.09 -7.41
C ALA A 75 3.78 4.92 -8.00
N ALA A 76 3.07 5.15 -9.12
CA ALA A 76 2.25 4.14 -9.78
C ALA A 76 3.02 2.87 -10.16
N ASP A 77 4.32 3.00 -10.46
CA ASP A 77 5.21 1.92 -10.84
C ASP A 77 6.18 1.50 -9.71
N ALA A 78 5.95 1.94 -8.47
CA ALA A 78 6.80 1.62 -7.32
C ALA A 78 7.00 0.10 -7.15
N PHE A 79 5.94 -0.68 -7.38
CA PHE A 79 5.89 -2.12 -7.17
C PHE A 79 6.11 -2.97 -8.44
N ASN A 80 6.33 -2.36 -9.62
CA ASN A 80 6.48 -3.10 -10.89
C ASN A 80 7.62 -4.15 -10.87
N GLY A 81 8.62 -3.92 -10.03
CA GLY A 81 9.68 -4.90 -9.76
C GLY A 81 9.18 -6.25 -9.24
N LEU A 82 8.11 -6.22 -8.46
CA LEU A 82 7.54 -7.40 -7.79
C LEU A 82 6.74 -8.27 -8.76
N THR A 83 6.12 -7.66 -9.77
CA THR A 83 5.40 -8.37 -10.84
C THR A 83 6.27 -9.39 -11.55
N ARG A 84 7.54 -9.06 -11.78
CA ARG A 84 8.51 -9.99 -12.41
C ARG A 84 8.69 -11.25 -11.56
N LEU A 85 8.81 -11.11 -10.24
CA LEU A 85 8.99 -12.26 -9.34
C LEU A 85 7.76 -13.17 -9.33
N THR A 86 6.56 -12.59 -9.33
CA THR A 86 5.30 -13.33 -9.43
C THR A 86 5.18 -14.05 -10.78
N SER A 87 5.54 -13.40 -11.89
CA SER A 87 5.47 -14.02 -13.23
C SER A 87 6.45 -15.19 -13.40
N LEU A 88 7.57 -15.18 -12.66
CA LEU A 88 8.57 -16.23 -12.64
C LEU A 88 8.26 -17.34 -11.62
N GLY A 89 7.14 -17.25 -10.89
CA GLY A 89 6.72 -18.25 -9.88
C GLY A 89 7.62 -18.32 -8.64
N LEU A 90 8.45 -17.29 -8.40
CA LEU A 90 9.49 -17.33 -7.36
C LEU A 90 8.95 -16.95 -5.98
N THR A 91 8.56 -15.69 -5.83
CA THR A 91 8.03 -15.12 -4.60
C THR A 91 7.09 -13.99 -4.96
N SER A 92 6.06 -13.84 -4.15
CA SER A 92 5.10 -12.75 -4.32
C SER A 92 4.87 -12.07 -2.99
N LEU A 93 4.73 -10.74 -3.03
CA LEU A 93 4.35 -9.99 -1.85
C LEU A 93 2.98 -10.47 -1.38
N LYS A 94 2.91 -10.92 -0.13
CA LYS A 94 1.68 -11.34 0.55
C LYS A 94 1.15 -10.28 1.50
N SER A 95 2.04 -9.46 2.06
CA SER A 95 1.66 -8.48 3.10
C SER A 95 2.27 -7.12 2.84
N LEU A 96 1.43 -6.09 2.75
CA LEU A 96 1.83 -4.69 2.65
C LEU A 96 1.18 -3.89 3.78
N HIS A 97 2.02 -3.32 4.65
CA HIS A 97 1.58 -2.48 5.75
C HIS A 97 1.96 -1.03 5.51
N LEU A 98 0.96 -0.15 5.54
CA LEU A 98 1.07 1.29 5.28
C LEU A 98 0.32 2.10 6.35
N ASP A 99 -0.05 1.49 7.48
CA ASP A 99 -0.75 2.17 8.58
C ASP A 99 0.03 3.38 9.10
N GLY A 100 -0.65 4.42 9.59
CA GLY A 100 0.00 5.56 10.23
C GLY A 100 0.91 6.34 9.27
N ASN A 101 0.40 6.67 8.09
CA ASN A 101 1.08 7.49 7.08
C ASN A 101 0.19 8.68 6.70
N HIS A 102 0.53 9.38 5.62
CA HIS A 102 -0.19 10.58 5.15
C HIS A 102 -0.69 10.43 3.72
N LEU A 103 -0.98 9.19 3.29
CA LEU A 103 -1.43 8.90 1.94
C LEU A 103 -2.79 9.54 1.68
N LYS A 104 -2.91 10.27 0.58
CA LYS A 104 -4.19 10.86 0.11
C LYS A 104 -4.89 10.01 -0.92
N CYS A 105 -4.11 9.30 -1.73
CA CYS A 105 -4.57 8.35 -2.71
C CYS A 105 -3.52 7.26 -2.89
N ILE A 106 -3.94 6.13 -3.43
CA ILE A 106 -3.09 5.10 -4.00
C ILE A 106 -3.51 4.98 -5.46
N ASP A 107 -2.54 5.03 -6.37
CA ASP A 107 -2.81 4.86 -7.79
C ASP A 107 -3.35 3.43 -8.04
N ASP A 108 -4.46 3.33 -8.76
CA ASP A 108 -5.13 2.05 -9.07
C ASP A 108 -4.17 1.04 -9.72
N LYS A 109 -3.18 1.52 -10.49
CA LYS A 109 -2.18 0.67 -11.16
C LYS A 109 -1.10 0.18 -10.20
N ALA A 110 -0.88 0.85 -9.08
CA ALA A 110 0.18 0.50 -8.12
C ALA A 110 -0.04 -0.90 -7.52
N LEU A 111 -1.31 -1.33 -7.39
CA LEU A 111 -1.68 -2.63 -6.82
C LEU A 111 -2.13 -3.65 -7.87
N GLU A 112 -2.30 -3.24 -9.13
CA GLU A 112 -2.92 -4.05 -10.19
C GLU A 112 -2.25 -5.42 -10.37
N HIS A 113 -0.92 -5.45 -10.24
CA HIS A 113 -0.10 -6.63 -10.48
C HIS A 113 0.19 -7.46 -9.21
N MET A 114 -0.31 -7.05 -8.05
CA MET A 114 -0.04 -7.68 -6.77
C MET A 114 -1.00 -8.84 -6.48
N LYS A 115 -1.16 -9.75 -7.46
CA LYS A 115 -2.17 -10.84 -7.45
C LYS A 115 -2.06 -11.85 -6.30
N SER A 116 -0.96 -11.82 -5.54
CA SER A 116 -0.76 -12.68 -4.37
C SER A 116 -0.87 -11.95 -3.04
N LEU A 117 -1.26 -10.67 -3.06
CA LEU A 117 -1.43 -9.90 -1.84
C LEU A 117 -2.60 -10.47 -1.03
N GLU A 118 -2.32 -10.82 0.21
CA GLU A 118 -3.22 -11.46 1.18
C GLU A 118 -3.64 -10.46 2.27
N VAL A 119 -2.75 -9.50 2.59
CA VAL A 119 -2.95 -8.47 3.62
C VAL A 119 -2.54 -7.09 3.11
N LEU A 120 -3.44 -6.12 3.22
CA LEU A 120 -3.22 -4.70 2.97
C LEU A 120 -3.77 -3.89 4.15
N THR A 121 -2.90 -3.15 4.85
CA THR A 121 -3.32 -2.31 5.97
C THR A 121 -2.98 -0.84 5.71
N LEU A 122 -4.00 0.02 5.82
CA LEU A 122 -3.97 1.43 5.43
C LEU A 122 -4.59 2.32 6.52
N ASN A 123 -4.71 1.84 7.76
CA ASN A 123 -5.37 2.60 8.81
C ASN A 123 -4.63 3.92 9.09
N SER A 124 -5.37 4.90 9.59
CA SER A 124 -4.78 6.17 10.02
C SER A 124 -3.94 6.82 8.90
N ASN A 125 -4.56 6.95 7.73
CA ASN A 125 -4.05 7.70 6.58
C ASN A 125 -5.02 8.83 6.25
N ASN A 126 -4.82 9.52 5.12
CA ASN A 126 -5.69 10.59 4.65
C ASN A 126 -6.41 10.21 3.35
N LEU A 127 -6.72 8.92 3.17
CA LEU A 127 -7.35 8.41 1.96
C LEU A 127 -8.80 8.88 1.89
N THR A 128 -9.14 9.58 0.81
CA THR A 128 -10.54 9.96 0.53
C THR A 128 -11.28 8.87 -0.22
N TYR A 129 -10.59 8.01 -0.95
CA TYR A 129 -11.18 6.81 -1.55
C TYR A 129 -10.03 5.83 -1.83
N LEU A 130 -10.39 4.58 -2.08
CA LEU A 130 -9.49 3.57 -2.61
C LEU A 130 -10.26 2.84 -3.71
N SER A 131 -9.61 2.65 -4.85
CA SER A 131 -10.12 1.85 -5.97
C SER A 131 -9.30 0.57 -6.04
N LEU A 132 -9.99 -0.58 -6.05
CA LEU A 132 -9.36 -1.89 -6.20
C LEU A 132 -10.13 -2.65 -7.26
N GLU A 133 -9.42 -3.10 -8.29
CA GLU A 133 -9.99 -4.00 -9.28
C GLU A 133 -10.11 -5.41 -8.67
N PRO A 134 -11.31 -6.05 -8.69
CA PRO A 134 -11.52 -7.37 -8.07
C PRO A 134 -10.52 -8.42 -8.53
N ALA A 135 -10.14 -8.40 -9.81
CA ALA A 135 -9.16 -9.32 -10.38
C ALA A 135 -7.76 -9.17 -9.78
N SER A 136 -7.40 -7.96 -9.33
CA SER A 136 -6.10 -7.67 -8.72
C SER A 136 -6.02 -8.07 -7.25
N VAL A 137 -7.17 -8.17 -6.57
CA VAL A 137 -7.28 -8.47 -5.13
C VAL A 137 -7.92 -9.82 -4.83
N ALA A 138 -7.97 -10.74 -5.80
CA ALA A 138 -8.61 -12.05 -5.67
C ALA A 138 -8.10 -12.92 -4.51
N ARG A 139 -6.89 -12.64 -3.98
CA ARG A 139 -6.29 -13.36 -2.83
C ARG A 139 -6.29 -12.55 -1.54
N LEU A 140 -6.74 -11.30 -1.59
CA LEU A 140 -6.71 -10.38 -0.47
C LEU A 140 -7.86 -10.74 0.47
N HIS A 141 -7.53 -11.13 1.71
CA HIS A 141 -8.52 -11.47 2.73
C HIS A 141 -8.50 -10.51 3.91
N THR A 142 -7.47 -9.67 4.03
CA THR A 142 -7.40 -8.62 5.04
C THR A 142 -7.16 -7.29 4.38
N LEU A 143 -8.15 -6.41 4.47
CA LEU A 143 -8.06 -5.02 4.10
C LEU A 143 -8.45 -4.21 5.33
N ARG A 144 -7.63 -3.24 5.73
CA ARG A 144 -7.96 -2.33 6.84
C ARG A 144 -7.87 -0.88 6.39
N LEU A 145 -8.95 -0.14 6.59
CA LEU A 145 -9.13 1.24 6.10
C LEU A 145 -9.69 2.17 7.18
N THR A 146 -9.64 1.79 8.46
CA THR A 146 -10.16 2.64 9.55
C THR A 146 -9.37 3.94 9.65
N ASP A 147 -9.99 4.96 10.25
CA ASP A 147 -9.35 6.26 10.48
C ASP A 147 -8.81 6.91 9.19
N ASN A 148 -9.58 6.77 8.10
CA ASN A 148 -9.38 7.51 6.86
C ASN A 148 -10.62 8.36 6.56
N PRO A 149 -10.47 9.55 5.97
CA PRO A 149 -11.58 10.42 5.60
C PRO A 149 -12.28 9.96 4.31
N VAL A 150 -12.78 8.72 4.29
CA VAL A 150 -13.38 8.09 3.11
C VAL A 150 -14.64 8.86 2.68
N VAL A 151 -14.64 9.30 1.43
CA VAL A 151 -15.78 9.90 0.73
C VAL A 151 -16.49 8.78 -0.01
N CYS A 152 -17.70 8.46 0.42
CA CYS A 152 -18.53 7.40 -0.13
C CYS A 152 -19.37 7.93 -1.30
N ASP A 153 -18.71 8.21 -2.41
CA ASP A 153 -19.31 8.57 -3.69
C ASP A 153 -19.05 7.47 -4.75
N CYS A 154 -19.31 7.73 -6.03
CA CYS A 154 -19.11 6.73 -7.08
C CYS A 154 -17.66 6.22 -7.19
N ARG A 155 -16.66 6.93 -6.67
CA ARG A 155 -15.24 6.51 -6.75
C ARG A 155 -14.94 5.29 -5.88
N VAL A 156 -15.70 5.06 -4.81
CA VAL A 156 -15.54 3.84 -3.98
C VAL A 156 -16.34 2.64 -4.51
N ALA A 157 -17.12 2.80 -5.59
CA ALA A 157 -17.94 1.73 -6.15
C ALA A 157 -17.12 0.48 -6.52
N ARG A 158 -15.94 0.68 -7.10
CA ARG A 158 -15.03 -0.43 -7.47
C ARG A 158 -14.57 -1.22 -6.26
N LEU A 159 -14.22 -0.52 -5.19
CA LEU A 159 -13.88 -1.14 -3.93
C LEU A 159 -15.07 -1.93 -3.37
N LEU A 160 -16.28 -1.38 -3.40
CA LEU A 160 -17.50 -2.08 -2.97
C LEU A 160 -17.75 -3.37 -3.75
N VAL A 161 -17.57 -3.36 -5.07
CA VAL A 161 -17.65 -4.57 -5.90
C VAL A 161 -16.60 -5.59 -5.49
N ALA A 162 -15.36 -5.17 -5.24
CA ALA A 162 -14.32 -6.05 -4.73
C ALA A 162 -14.74 -6.64 -3.37
N LEU A 163 -15.19 -5.81 -2.43
CA LEU A 163 -15.62 -6.19 -1.07
C LEU A 163 -16.75 -7.21 -1.06
N ARG A 164 -17.67 -7.18 -2.03
CA ARG A 164 -18.74 -8.17 -2.16
C ARG A 164 -18.26 -9.47 -2.81
N SER A 165 -17.25 -9.39 -3.68
CA SER A 165 -16.69 -10.54 -4.40
C SER A 165 -15.71 -11.36 -3.56
N SER A 166 -15.28 -10.87 -2.40
CA SER A 166 -14.30 -11.54 -1.55
C SER A 166 -14.61 -11.26 -0.08
N ALA A 167 -14.46 -12.26 0.78
CA ALA A 167 -14.71 -12.11 2.20
C ALA A 167 -13.54 -11.41 2.91
N PHE A 168 -13.51 -10.07 2.85
CA PHE A 168 -12.51 -9.29 3.55
C PHE A 168 -12.78 -9.23 5.05
N VAL A 169 -11.75 -9.43 5.85
CA VAL A 169 -11.76 -9.27 7.29
C VAL A 169 -11.22 -7.91 7.67
N GLY A 170 -12.00 -7.15 8.43
CA GLY A 170 -11.51 -5.97 9.15
C GLY A 170 -11.46 -4.67 8.35
N VAL A 171 -12.27 -4.53 7.29
CA VAL A 171 -12.35 -3.29 6.49
C VAL A 171 -12.63 -2.10 7.40
N GLY A 172 -13.71 -2.20 8.21
CA GLY A 172 -14.04 -1.28 9.31
C GLY A 172 -14.23 0.19 8.94
N ALA A 173 -14.09 0.54 7.66
CA ALA A 173 -14.11 1.91 7.17
C ALA A 173 -15.52 2.49 7.25
N ARG A 174 -15.61 3.72 7.76
CA ARG A 174 -16.85 4.48 7.80
C ARG A 174 -16.74 5.68 6.88
N CYS A 175 -17.85 6.04 6.27
CA CYS A 175 -17.92 7.23 5.43
C CYS A 175 -17.76 8.49 6.29
N GLN A 176 -16.94 9.43 5.84
CA GLN A 176 -16.80 10.76 6.43
C GLN A 176 -17.56 11.82 5.62
N ALA A 177 -17.77 11.55 4.34
CA ALA A 177 -18.58 12.32 3.41
C ALA A 177 -19.26 11.37 2.38
N PRO A 178 -20.30 11.81 1.65
CA PRO A 178 -21.07 13.05 1.88
C PRO A 178 -21.78 13.04 3.25
N ALA A 179 -22.33 14.19 3.67
CA ALA A 179 -22.94 14.34 4.98
C ALA A 179 -24.08 13.34 5.24
N THR A 180 -24.81 12.95 4.20
CA THR A 180 -25.91 11.98 4.25
C THR A 180 -25.46 10.56 4.62
N LEU A 181 -24.23 10.18 4.24
CA LEU A 181 -23.67 8.86 4.50
C LEU A 181 -22.70 8.87 5.69
N ARG A 182 -22.47 10.02 6.34
CA ARG A 182 -21.47 10.15 7.40
C ARG A 182 -21.72 9.15 8.53
N GLY A 183 -20.72 8.34 8.83
CA GLY A 183 -20.75 7.29 9.86
C GLY A 183 -21.23 5.92 9.37
N ALA A 184 -21.85 5.84 8.18
CA ALA A 184 -22.24 4.58 7.57
C ALA A 184 -21.02 3.68 7.35
N LEU A 185 -21.18 2.37 7.58
CA LEU A 185 -20.13 1.41 7.32
C LEU A 185 -20.05 1.18 5.81
N LEU A 186 -18.83 1.19 5.27
CA LEU A 186 -18.62 1.05 3.83
C LEU A 186 -19.24 -0.24 3.27
N THR A 187 -19.24 -1.33 4.05
CA THR A 187 -19.80 -2.63 3.62
C THR A 187 -21.32 -2.67 3.57
N ASP A 188 -22.00 -1.70 4.18
CA ASP A 188 -23.45 -1.65 4.29
C ASP A 188 -24.09 -0.81 3.17
N LEU A 189 -23.26 -0.17 2.32
CA LEU A 189 -23.73 0.68 1.24
C LEU A 189 -24.22 -0.12 0.03
N GLU A 190 -25.24 0.42 -0.63
CA GLU A 190 -25.75 -0.03 -1.91
C GLU A 190 -25.18 0.80 -3.07
N ASP A 191 -25.27 0.29 -4.30
CA ASP A 191 -24.75 1.01 -5.46
C ASP A 191 -25.52 2.31 -5.75
N SER A 192 -26.79 2.37 -5.34
CA SER A 192 -27.66 3.55 -5.40
C SER A 192 -27.20 4.69 -4.48
N ASP A 193 -26.47 4.39 -3.40
CA ASP A 193 -25.94 5.38 -2.47
C ASP A 193 -24.75 6.16 -3.07
N LEU A 194 -24.05 5.55 -4.04
CA LEU A 194 -22.76 6.01 -4.56
C LEU A 194 -22.91 6.95 -5.75
N ILE A 195 -23.34 8.17 -5.47
CA ILE A 195 -23.60 9.16 -6.51
C ILE A 195 -22.39 10.11 -6.65
N CYS A 196 -21.89 10.29 -7.86
CA CYS A 196 -21.03 11.42 -8.19
C CYS A 196 -21.89 12.51 -8.82
N SER A 197 -22.24 13.53 -8.03
CA SER A 197 -22.62 14.81 -8.60
C SER A 197 -21.35 15.37 -9.25
N GLY A 198 -21.26 15.37 -10.57
CA GLY A 198 -20.21 16.15 -11.24
C GLY A 198 -20.27 17.58 -10.73
N GLU A 199 -19.10 18.18 -10.46
CA GLU A 199 -18.82 19.47 -9.78
C GLU A 199 -18.57 19.31 -8.26
N ILE A 200 -17.43 19.76 -7.71
CA ILE A 200 -16.62 20.97 -8.00
C ILE A 200 -15.14 20.63 -8.17
#